data_AF-A0AAD8XYT1-F1
#
_entry.id   AF-A0AAD8XYT1-F1
#
_cell.length_a   1.000
_cell.length_b   1.000
_cell.length_c   1.000
_cell.angle_alpha   90.00
_cell.angle_beta   90.00
_cell.angle_gamma   90.00
#
_symmetry.space_group_name_H-M   'P 1'
#
loop_
_entity.id
_entity.type
_entity.pdbx_description
1 polymer ?
#
loop_
_entity_poly.entity_id
_entity_poly.type
_entity_poly.pdbx_seq_one_letter_code
_entity_poly.pdbx_strand_id
1 'polypeptide(L)'
;MPSRKKAKGKARRAARVGKEEESQIVVPAANQRQEGSLEVMMQRLIFNSATPQYCKHGLASSPSTEEEICLEFIHTFIEEFTSKDGVVGSVTAAIEATLEATQEKFDDVYYSSKLETVVSILLASGTQLILDGDKHNARLYAVLAYFFQQWMEVQVKESKAICIWSKVYELHVADDHTLIQYYRKRISCSCLDKKYEEVKSVKKMGLCYNPKCSLPGRKMQRSKMFYCTRCCEVNYCSVECQKNDWKKHRQFCNRIVAKKAAFNTSKQS
;
A
#
# COMPACT_ATOMS: atom_id res chain seq x y z
N MET A 1 -62.34 -23.07 19.99
CA MET A 1 -61.75 -23.85 21.12
C MET A 1 -61.99 -25.33 20.87
N PRO A 2 -61.10 -26.29 21.19
CA PRO A 2 -59.66 -26.25 21.49
C PRO A 2 -58.85 -27.15 20.50
N SER A 3 -57.81 -26.68 19.82
CA SER A 3 -56.39 -26.79 20.22
C SER A 3 -56.01 -27.90 21.19
N ARG A 4 -55.08 -28.80 20.79
CA ARG A 4 -53.96 -29.38 21.58
C ARG A 4 -53.35 -30.55 20.79
N LYS A 5 -52.07 -30.57 20.40
CA LYS A 5 -50.77 -30.48 21.12
C LYS A 5 -50.06 -31.84 21.02
N LYS A 6 -48.80 -31.83 20.58
CA LYS A 6 -47.57 -32.43 21.18
C LYS A 6 -46.64 -32.88 20.04
N ALA A 7 -45.48 -32.27 19.81
CA ALA A 7 -44.26 -32.19 20.64
C ALA A 7 -43.32 -33.40 20.50
N LYS A 8 -42.14 -33.10 19.93
CA LYS A 8 -40.77 -33.57 20.28
C LYS A 8 -40.39 -35.05 20.11
N GLY A 9 -39.21 -35.23 19.50
CA GLY A 9 -38.30 -36.37 19.73
C GLY A 9 -37.40 -36.65 18.53
N LYS A 10 -36.23 -35.99 18.39
CA LYS A 10 -34.90 -36.49 18.77
C LYS A 10 -34.62 -37.94 18.35
N ALA A 11 -33.68 -38.11 17.40
CA ALA A 11 -32.38 -38.78 17.58
C ALA A 11 -31.88 -39.40 16.26
N ARG A 12 -30.80 -38.85 15.71
CA ARG A 12 -29.96 -39.52 14.71
C ARG A 12 -28.63 -39.85 15.39
N ARG A 13 -28.32 -41.15 15.51
CA ARG A 13 -26.97 -41.70 15.69
C ARG A 13 -26.90 -43.07 15.01
N ALA A 14 -25.97 -43.19 14.07
CA ALA A 14 -25.15 -44.36 13.76
C ALA A 14 -24.30 -43.94 12.55
N ALA A 15 -23.07 -43.49 12.77
CA ALA A 15 -21.87 -44.32 12.84
C ALA A 15 -21.36 -44.73 11.44
N ARG A 16 -20.26 -44.09 11.02
CA ARG A 16 -19.21 -44.75 10.24
C ARG A 16 -17.86 -44.15 10.63
N VAL A 17 -17.11 -44.96 11.36
CA VAL A 17 -15.70 -44.83 11.68
C VAL A 17 -14.90 -45.44 10.53
N GLY A 18 -13.75 -44.85 10.23
CA GLY A 18 -12.62 -45.53 9.59
C GLY A 18 -12.28 -45.05 8.18
N LYS A 19 -11.35 -44.10 8.07
CA LYS A 19 -9.97 -44.37 7.65
C LYS A 19 -9.19 -43.04 7.55
N GLU A 20 -8.20 -42.93 8.41
CA GLU A 20 -7.09 -41.98 8.27
C GLU A 20 -6.19 -42.50 7.14
N GLU A 21 -5.94 -41.65 6.14
CA GLU A 21 -4.78 -41.76 5.27
C GLU A 21 -3.98 -40.47 5.39
N GLU A 22 -2.76 -40.68 5.87
CA GLU A 22 -1.73 -39.72 6.20
C GLU A 22 -1.05 -39.27 4.90
N SER A 23 -1.43 -38.10 4.38
CA SER A 23 -0.67 -37.46 3.30
C SER A 23 0.26 -36.40 3.90
N GLN A 24 1.52 -36.79 4.09
CA GLN A 24 2.63 -35.90 4.38
C GLN A 24 2.76 -34.86 3.27
N ILE A 25 2.38 -33.62 3.57
CA ILE A 25 2.75 -32.47 2.74
C ILE A 25 4.10 -31.98 3.25
N VAL A 26 5.15 -32.31 2.51
CA VAL A 26 6.47 -31.73 2.64
C VAL A 26 6.36 -30.24 2.35
N VAL A 27 6.50 -29.42 3.39
CA VAL A 27 6.62 -27.96 3.26
C VAL A 27 8.04 -27.68 2.80
N PRO A 28 8.28 -27.06 1.61
CA PRO A 28 9.61 -26.64 1.26
C PRO A 28 10.01 -25.45 2.13
N ALA A 29 11.10 -25.63 2.87
CA ALA A 29 11.81 -24.56 3.55
C ALA A 29 12.35 -23.58 2.50
N ALA A 30 11.72 -22.41 2.40
CA ALA A 30 12.24 -21.29 1.65
C ALA A 30 12.11 -20.05 2.53
N ASN A 31 13.20 -19.69 3.21
CA ASN A 31 13.48 -18.33 3.66
C ASN A 31 14.97 -18.23 4.01
N GLN A 32 15.82 -18.34 2.99
CA GLN A 32 17.10 -17.65 3.01
C GLN A 32 16.82 -16.20 2.63
N ARG A 33 16.98 -15.31 3.61
CA ARG A 33 16.83 -13.86 3.49
C ARG A 33 17.85 -13.32 2.50
N GLN A 34 17.37 -12.51 1.55
CA GLN A 34 18.21 -11.66 0.70
C GLN A 34 18.70 -10.44 1.51
N GLU A 35 19.70 -10.62 2.36
CA GLU A 35 20.41 -9.49 2.98
C GLU A 35 21.29 -8.73 1.98
N GLY A 36 21.59 -9.31 0.80
CA GLY A 36 22.39 -8.66 -0.24
C GLY A 36 21.65 -7.74 -1.22
N SER A 37 20.33 -7.53 -1.07
CA SER A 37 19.55 -6.77 -2.06
C SER A 37 19.67 -5.25 -1.88
N LEU A 38 19.70 -4.78 -0.62
CA LEU A 38 19.72 -3.35 -0.30
C LEU A 38 21.09 -2.71 -0.61
N GLU A 39 22.18 -3.39 -0.26
CA GLU A 39 23.55 -2.89 -0.44
C GLU A 39 23.95 -2.84 -1.92
N VAL A 40 23.49 -3.79 -2.74
CA VAL A 40 23.67 -3.78 -4.20
C VAL A 40 22.87 -2.65 -4.86
N MET A 41 21.70 -2.30 -4.31
CA MET A 41 20.92 -1.15 -4.77
C MET A 41 21.64 0.17 -4.45
N MET A 42 22.28 0.27 -3.27
CA MET A 42 23.07 1.45 -2.87
C MET A 42 24.31 1.65 -3.75
N GLN A 43 25.02 0.59 -4.10
CA GLN A 43 26.18 0.68 -4.99
C GLN A 43 25.84 1.23 -6.39
N ARG A 44 24.60 1.03 -6.87
CA ARG A 44 24.13 1.55 -8.17
C ARG A 44 23.87 3.06 -8.17
N LEU A 45 23.60 3.67 -7.01
CA LEU A 45 23.35 5.11 -6.92
C LEU A 45 24.63 5.95 -6.89
N ILE A 46 25.79 5.34 -6.58
CA ILE A 46 27.02 6.07 -6.23
C ILE A 46 28.09 6.05 -7.34
N PHE A 47 28.04 5.14 -8.32
CA PHE A 47 29.12 5.02 -9.32
C PHE A 47 28.78 5.60 -10.70
N ASN A 48 29.30 6.79 -10.98
CA ASN A 48 29.48 7.33 -12.33
C ASN A 48 30.96 7.23 -12.75
N SER A 49 31.26 6.39 -13.75
CA SER A 49 32.22 6.72 -14.81
C SER A 49 32.10 5.70 -15.96
N ALA A 50 31.77 6.21 -17.16
CA ALA A 50 31.82 5.51 -18.46
C ALA A 50 30.71 4.49 -18.84
N THR A 51 29.50 4.60 -18.31
CA THR A 51 28.34 3.81 -18.77
C THR A 51 27.36 4.61 -19.64
N PRO A 52 26.53 3.96 -20.48
CA PRO A 52 25.53 4.63 -21.33
C PRO A 52 24.69 5.58 -20.50
N GLN A 53 24.37 6.75 -21.05
CA GLN A 53 23.62 7.80 -20.37
C GLN A 53 22.23 7.28 -19.95
N TYR A 54 22.13 6.70 -18.76
CA TYR A 54 20.88 6.18 -18.22
C TYR A 54 19.97 7.36 -17.89
N CYS A 55 18.69 7.26 -18.28
CA CYS A 55 17.69 8.26 -17.94
C CYS A 55 17.61 8.42 -16.42
N LYS A 56 17.67 9.66 -15.91
CA LYS A 56 17.58 9.96 -14.46
C LYS A 56 16.15 10.00 -13.92
N HIS A 57 15.18 9.56 -14.71
CA HIS A 57 13.74 9.46 -14.35
C HIS A 57 13.17 10.71 -13.66
N GLY A 58 13.61 11.91 -14.08
CA GLY A 58 13.15 13.19 -13.54
C GLY A 58 14.04 13.83 -12.46
N LEU A 59 15.12 13.18 -12.03
CA LEU A 59 16.09 13.78 -11.10
C LEU A 59 17.11 14.70 -11.80
N ALA A 60 17.55 15.73 -11.07
CA ALA A 60 18.62 16.63 -11.47
C ALA A 60 19.98 15.92 -11.51
N SER A 61 20.98 16.56 -12.12
CA SER A 61 22.22 15.86 -12.48
C SER A 61 23.28 15.73 -11.39
N SER A 62 23.20 16.52 -10.31
CA SER A 62 24.16 16.53 -9.22
C SER A 62 23.43 16.68 -7.88
N PRO A 63 23.75 15.85 -6.88
CA PRO A 63 23.13 15.97 -5.57
C PRO A 63 23.54 17.27 -4.89
N SER A 64 22.55 17.98 -4.36
CA SER A 64 22.79 19.05 -3.39
C SER A 64 22.93 18.47 -1.99
N THR A 65 23.48 19.24 -1.04
CA THR A 65 23.49 18.87 0.38
C THR A 65 22.08 18.57 0.93
N GLU A 66 21.05 19.21 0.38
CA GLU A 66 19.66 18.90 0.73
C GLU A 66 19.23 17.50 0.24
N GLU A 67 19.68 17.09 -0.94
CA GLU A 67 19.42 15.74 -1.46
C GLU A 67 20.08 14.67 -0.61
N GLU A 68 21.27 14.91 -0.07
CA GLU A 68 21.96 13.99 0.85
C GLU A 68 21.14 13.75 2.13
N ILE A 69 20.61 14.81 2.74
CA ILE A 69 19.72 14.71 3.92
C ILE A 69 18.45 13.92 3.57
N CYS A 70 17.86 14.18 2.41
CA CYS A 70 16.67 13.46 1.95
C CYS A 70 16.95 11.97 1.70
N LEU A 71 18.13 11.64 1.18
CA LEU A 71 18.57 10.26 0.98
C LEU A 71 18.79 9.54 2.31
N GLU A 72 19.44 10.19 3.28
CA GLU A 72 19.61 9.63 4.63
C GLU A 72 18.25 9.37 5.30
N PHE A 73 17.32 10.32 5.17
CA PHE A 73 15.95 10.17 5.63
C PHE A 73 15.26 8.96 5.01
N ILE A 74 15.27 8.85 3.67
CA ILE A 74 14.63 7.74 2.95
C ILE A 74 15.22 6.40 3.38
N HIS A 75 16.55 6.32 3.49
CA HIS A 75 17.25 5.11 3.89
C HIS A 75 16.82 4.67 5.29
N THR A 76 16.94 5.58 6.27
CA THR A 76 16.57 5.32 7.66
C THR A 76 15.10 4.91 7.74
N PHE A 77 14.21 5.59 7.01
CA PHE A 77 12.79 5.27 6.99
C PHE A 77 12.52 3.87 6.40
N ILE A 78 13.18 3.49 5.31
CA ILE A 78 13.00 2.16 4.68
C ILE A 78 13.52 1.05 5.58
N GLU A 79 14.68 1.22 6.23
CA GLU A 79 15.22 0.26 7.19
C GLU A 79 14.26 0.05 8.36
N GLU A 80 13.82 1.16 8.98
CA GLU A 80 12.88 1.14 10.09
C GLU A 80 11.49 0.62 9.71
N PHE A 81 11.05 0.85 8.48
CA PHE A 81 9.80 0.27 7.96
C PHE A 81 9.93 -1.23 7.75
N THR A 82 11.03 -1.68 7.14
CA THR A 82 11.27 -3.10 6.82
C THR A 82 11.42 -3.94 8.09
N SER A 83 12.04 -3.39 9.13
CA SER A 83 12.14 -4.06 10.44
C SER A 83 10.76 -4.26 11.10
N LYS A 84 9.78 -3.38 10.81
CA LYS A 84 8.43 -3.39 11.41
C LYS A 84 7.36 -4.10 10.57
N ASP A 85 7.44 -4.08 9.23
CA ASP A 85 6.40 -4.65 8.36
C ASP A 85 6.14 -6.14 8.65
N GLY A 86 7.20 -6.90 8.99
CA GLY A 86 7.10 -8.31 9.40
C GLY A 86 6.47 -8.54 10.77
N VAL A 87 6.35 -7.50 11.61
CA VAL A 87 5.90 -7.60 13.01
C VAL A 87 4.48 -7.06 13.18
N VAL A 88 4.15 -5.91 12.58
CA VAL A 88 2.92 -5.16 12.91
C VAL A 88 1.70 -5.60 12.07
N GLY A 89 1.90 -6.48 11.08
CA GLY A 89 0.81 -7.17 10.36
C GLY A 89 -0.08 -6.30 9.45
N SER A 90 0.23 -5.00 9.32
CA SER A 90 -0.40 -4.07 8.39
C SER A 90 0.57 -2.95 7.99
N VAL A 91 0.67 -2.67 6.69
CA VAL A 91 1.47 -1.56 6.13
C VAL A 91 1.17 -0.22 6.78
N THR A 92 -0.09 0.03 7.17
CA THR A 92 -0.48 1.30 7.81
C THR A 92 0.15 1.45 9.19
N ALA A 93 0.14 0.38 9.98
CA ALA A 93 0.67 0.38 11.32
C ALA A 93 2.20 0.36 11.31
N ALA A 94 2.81 -0.29 10.30
CA ALA A 94 4.25 -0.19 10.06
C ALA A 94 4.67 1.25 9.69
N ILE A 95 3.92 1.95 8.84
CA ILE A 95 4.17 3.38 8.55
C ILE A 95 4.02 4.22 9.83
N GLU A 96 2.94 4.07 10.58
CA GLU A 96 2.71 4.82 11.83
C GLU A 96 3.85 4.65 12.83
N ALA A 97 4.27 3.41 13.09
CA ALA A 97 5.38 3.12 13.99
C ALA A 97 6.74 3.59 13.45
N THR A 98 6.91 3.68 12.12
CA THR A 98 8.13 4.22 11.50
C THR A 98 8.18 5.74 11.59
N LEU A 99 7.04 6.42 11.43
CA LEU A 99 6.93 7.85 11.66
C LEU A 99 7.36 8.18 13.08
N GLU A 100 6.77 7.52 14.08
CA GLU A 100 7.10 7.74 15.50
C GLU A 100 8.59 7.56 15.78
N ALA A 101 9.22 6.54 15.18
CA ALA A 101 10.65 6.25 15.38
C ALA A 101 11.60 7.24 14.68
N THR A 102 11.17 7.89 13.59
CA THR A 102 12.04 8.73 12.76
C THR A 102 11.74 10.23 12.89
N GLN A 103 10.61 10.60 13.50
CA GLN A 103 10.13 11.97 13.55
C GLN A 103 11.11 12.90 14.29
N GLU A 104 11.62 12.51 15.45
CA GLU A 104 12.55 13.36 16.22
C GLU A 104 13.84 13.64 15.45
N LYS A 105 14.39 12.62 14.77
CA LYS A 105 15.65 12.75 14.02
C LYS A 105 15.51 13.63 12.77
N PHE A 106 14.34 13.62 12.13
CA PHE A 106 14.12 14.24 10.82
C PHE A 106 12.94 15.22 10.81
N ASP A 107 12.68 15.90 11.92
CA ASP A 107 11.59 16.86 12.07
C ASP A 107 11.63 17.95 10.98
N ASP A 108 12.84 18.42 10.67
CA ASP A 108 13.08 19.43 9.63
C ASP A 108 12.74 18.93 8.22
N VAL A 109 12.74 17.61 7.98
CA VAL A 109 12.29 17.02 6.73
C VAL A 109 10.76 16.96 6.71
N TYR A 110 10.14 16.41 7.76
CA TYR A 110 8.69 16.17 7.83
C TYR A 110 7.80 17.40 7.63
N TYR A 111 8.31 18.58 7.97
CA TYR A 111 7.55 19.83 7.96
C TYR A 111 8.12 20.90 7.01
N SER A 112 8.95 20.51 6.04
CA SER A 112 9.53 21.44 5.06
C SER A 112 9.29 21.05 3.60
N SER A 113 9.80 21.88 2.68
CA SER A 113 9.83 21.59 1.24
C SER A 113 10.68 20.36 0.89
N LYS A 114 11.54 19.89 1.79
CA LYS A 114 12.38 18.70 1.57
C LYS A 114 11.56 17.45 1.25
N LEU A 115 10.31 17.36 1.71
CA LEU A 115 9.43 16.25 1.32
C LEU A 115 9.12 16.20 -0.18
N GLU A 116 9.18 17.32 -0.91
CA GLU A 116 9.06 17.33 -2.38
C GLU A 116 10.25 16.62 -3.04
N THR A 117 11.45 16.89 -2.51
CA THR A 117 12.69 16.22 -2.89
C THR A 117 12.62 14.72 -2.56
N VAL A 118 12.17 14.36 -1.35
CA VAL A 118 11.94 12.96 -0.94
C VAL A 118 10.99 12.23 -1.89
N VAL A 119 9.82 12.81 -2.19
CA VAL A 119 8.85 12.22 -3.12
C VAL A 119 9.46 12.05 -4.51
N SER A 120 10.22 13.03 -5.00
CA SER A 120 10.88 12.97 -6.31
C SER A 120 11.92 11.84 -6.37
N ILE A 121 12.76 11.70 -5.34
CA ILE A 121 13.74 10.61 -5.22
C ILE A 121 13.03 9.24 -5.19
N LEU A 122 11.97 9.09 -4.40
CA LEU A 122 11.21 7.84 -4.32
C LEU A 122 10.57 7.47 -5.67
N LEU A 123 10.06 8.46 -6.40
CA LEU A 123 9.47 8.26 -7.71
C LEU A 123 10.51 7.83 -8.75
N ALA A 124 11.67 8.48 -8.77
CA ALA A 124 12.75 8.16 -9.72
C ALA A 124 13.37 6.79 -9.44
N SER A 125 13.71 6.51 -8.18
CA SER A 125 14.24 5.20 -7.75
C SER A 125 13.24 4.07 -8.00
N GLY A 126 11.96 4.29 -7.70
CA GLY A 126 10.91 3.33 -8.01
C GLY A 126 10.71 3.08 -9.51
N THR A 127 10.93 4.09 -10.34
CA THR A 127 10.93 3.94 -11.80
C THR A 127 12.08 3.05 -12.24
N GLN A 128 13.30 3.26 -11.72
CA GLN A 128 14.44 2.39 -12.03
C GLN A 128 14.16 0.95 -11.60
N LEU A 129 13.60 0.73 -10.40
CA LEU A 129 13.21 -0.59 -9.91
C LEU A 129 12.22 -1.30 -10.86
N ILE A 130 11.24 -0.58 -11.43
CA ILE A 130 10.34 -1.14 -12.45
C ILE A 130 11.10 -1.60 -13.70
N LEU A 131 12.07 -0.80 -14.16
CA LEU A 131 12.86 -1.11 -15.34
C LEU A 131 13.78 -2.32 -15.10
N ASP A 132 14.32 -2.44 -13.90
CA ASP A 132 15.17 -3.56 -13.44
C ASP A 132 14.36 -4.82 -13.15
N GLY A 133 13.02 -4.73 -13.13
CA GLY A 133 12.12 -5.86 -12.88
C GLY A 133 11.83 -6.14 -11.40
N ASP A 134 12.36 -5.32 -10.49
CA ASP A 134 12.10 -5.42 -9.05
C ASP A 134 10.79 -4.72 -8.67
N LYS A 135 9.70 -5.46 -8.91
CA LYS A 135 8.34 -5.01 -8.62
C LYS A 135 8.04 -4.95 -7.13
N HIS A 136 8.76 -5.69 -6.28
CA HIS A 136 8.48 -5.70 -4.85
C HIS A 136 8.91 -4.37 -4.23
N ASN A 137 10.16 -3.98 -4.43
CA ASN A 137 10.66 -2.71 -3.94
C ASN A 137 9.99 -1.53 -4.65
N ALA A 138 9.66 -1.63 -5.94
CA ALA A 138 8.89 -0.58 -6.62
C ALA A 138 7.53 -0.31 -5.95
N ARG A 139 6.84 -1.33 -5.39
CA ARG A 139 5.60 -1.08 -4.63
C ARG A 139 5.85 -0.33 -3.33
N LEU A 140 6.92 -0.66 -2.61
CA LEU A 140 7.30 0.04 -1.39
C LEU A 140 7.58 1.52 -1.69
N TYR A 141 8.38 1.80 -2.71
CA TYR A 141 8.70 3.18 -3.11
C TYR A 141 7.43 3.95 -3.54
N ALA A 142 6.49 3.31 -4.23
CA ALA A 142 5.21 3.93 -4.60
C ALA A 142 4.33 4.22 -3.36
N VAL A 143 4.32 3.31 -2.39
CA VAL A 143 3.63 3.47 -1.11
C VAL A 143 4.17 4.68 -0.37
N LEU A 144 5.49 4.77 -0.20
CA LEU A 144 6.14 5.86 0.51
C LEU A 144 5.97 7.19 -0.22
N ALA A 145 6.18 7.23 -1.54
CA ALA A 145 5.98 8.45 -2.33
C ALA A 145 4.54 8.97 -2.22
N TYR A 146 3.55 8.07 -2.29
CA TYR A 146 2.16 8.46 -2.12
C TYR A 146 1.85 8.93 -0.69
N PHE A 147 2.37 8.21 0.31
CA PHE A 147 2.18 8.56 1.72
C PHE A 147 2.75 9.95 2.02
N PHE A 148 4.00 10.24 1.67
CA PHE A 148 4.61 11.55 1.92
C PHE A 148 3.91 12.66 1.15
N GLN A 149 3.45 12.40 -0.08
CA GLN A 149 2.60 13.35 -0.80
C GLN A 149 1.31 13.67 -0.02
N GLN A 150 0.62 12.66 0.54
CA GLN A 150 -0.56 12.90 1.38
C GLN A 150 -0.21 13.60 2.69
N TRP A 151 0.91 13.23 3.32
CA TRP A 151 1.40 13.85 4.54
C TRP A 151 1.58 15.35 4.35
N MET A 152 2.29 15.75 3.29
CA MET A 152 2.46 17.16 2.95
C MET A 152 1.12 17.88 2.76
N GLU A 153 0.20 17.28 2.03
CA GLU A 153 -1.11 17.90 1.76
C GLU A 153 -1.95 18.09 3.02
N VAL A 154 -1.77 17.24 4.04
CA VAL A 154 -2.53 17.27 5.29
C VAL A 154 -1.84 18.09 6.37
N GLN A 155 -0.54 17.86 6.60
CA GLN A 155 0.21 18.39 7.74
C GLN A 155 0.97 19.69 7.43
N VAL A 156 1.37 19.90 6.17
CA VAL A 156 2.22 21.05 5.79
C VAL A 156 1.39 22.10 5.06
N LYS A 157 0.65 21.69 4.03
CA LYS A 157 -0.14 22.57 3.16
C LYS A 157 -1.56 22.78 3.66
N GLU A 158 -2.03 21.96 4.61
CA GLU A 158 -3.41 21.94 5.13
C GLU A 158 -4.47 22.04 4.01
N SER A 159 -4.20 21.34 2.91
CA SER A 159 -5.01 21.32 1.68
C SER A 159 -5.95 20.11 1.62
N LYS A 160 -5.75 19.13 2.50
CA LYS A 160 -6.60 17.94 2.66
C LYS A 160 -6.90 17.66 4.11
N ALA A 161 -8.09 17.10 4.35
CA ALA A 161 -8.55 16.74 5.69
C ALA A 161 -7.83 15.51 6.28
N ILE A 162 -7.49 14.52 5.46
CA ILE A 162 -6.96 13.22 5.88
C ILE A 162 -6.06 12.59 4.83
N CYS A 163 -5.17 11.69 5.27
CA CYS A 163 -4.46 10.76 4.40
C CYS A 163 -5.39 9.64 3.92
N ILE A 164 -5.31 9.29 2.63
CA ILE A 164 -6.11 8.25 1.98
C ILE A 164 -5.39 6.89 2.13
N TRP A 165 -5.58 6.24 3.28
CA TRP A 165 -4.91 4.97 3.61
C TRP A 165 -5.29 3.80 2.72
N SER A 166 -6.48 3.81 2.13
CA SER A 166 -6.89 2.77 1.20
C SER A 166 -6.06 2.76 -0.07
N LYS A 167 -5.60 3.93 -0.51
CA LYS A 167 -4.73 4.06 -1.68
C LYS A 167 -3.31 3.62 -1.37
N VAL A 168 -2.81 3.92 -0.16
CA VAL A 168 -1.56 3.35 0.37
C VAL A 168 -1.63 1.82 0.29
N TYR A 169 -2.70 1.22 0.82
CA TYR A 169 -2.87 -0.22 0.80
C TYR A 169 -3.02 -0.80 -0.63
N GLU A 170 -3.74 -0.11 -1.53
CA GLU A 170 -3.85 -0.50 -2.94
C GLU A 170 -2.49 -0.56 -3.63
N LEU A 171 -1.61 0.41 -3.39
CA LEU A 171 -0.27 0.47 -3.97
C LEU A 171 0.63 -0.65 -3.43
N HIS A 172 0.55 -0.95 -2.14
CA HIS A 172 1.32 -2.01 -1.51
C HIS A 172 1.07 -3.39 -2.14
N VAL A 173 -0.16 -3.65 -2.62
CA VAL A 173 -0.53 -4.92 -3.27
C VAL A 173 -0.83 -4.78 -4.78
N ALA A 174 -0.38 -3.69 -5.40
CA ALA A 174 -0.73 -3.32 -6.76
C ALA A 174 -0.33 -4.39 -7.80
N ASP A 175 -1.20 -4.61 -8.78
CA ASP A 175 -0.81 -5.27 -10.03
C ASP A 175 0.12 -4.36 -10.87
N ASP A 176 0.80 -4.96 -11.85
CA ASP A 176 1.81 -4.27 -12.66
C ASP A 176 1.20 -3.07 -13.41
N HIS A 177 -0.04 -3.22 -13.92
CA HIS A 177 -0.75 -2.12 -14.55
C HIS A 177 -0.91 -0.95 -13.57
N THR A 178 -1.42 -1.21 -12.37
CA THR A 178 -1.69 -0.16 -11.37
C THR A 178 -0.39 0.51 -10.95
N LEU A 179 0.68 -0.26 -10.74
CA LEU A 179 1.98 0.24 -10.33
C LEU A 179 2.63 1.09 -11.42
N ILE A 180 2.76 0.59 -12.64
CA ILE A 180 3.36 1.33 -13.77
C ILE A 180 2.53 2.58 -14.09
N GLN A 181 1.19 2.48 -14.07
CA GLN A 181 0.31 3.64 -14.25
C GLN A 181 0.50 4.69 -13.15
N TYR A 182 0.78 4.29 -11.91
CA TYR A 182 1.03 5.22 -10.81
C TYR A 182 2.28 6.08 -11.08
N TYR A 183 3.39 5.45 -11.45
CA TYR A 183 4.65 6.14 -11.76
C TYR A 183 4.55 6.99 -13.02
N ARG A 184 3.99 6.45 -14.10
CA ARG A 184 3.85 7.14 -15.39
C ARG A 184 3.04 8.44 -15.29
N LYS A 185 2.08 8.51 -14.35
CA LYS A 185 1.29 9.72 -14.12
C LYS A 185 2.01 10.80 -13.30
N ARG A 186 3.13 10.46 -12.66
CA ARG A 186 3.85 11.36 -11.74
C ARG A 186 5.23 11.76 -12.27
N ILE A 187 5.80 10.96 -13.16
CA ILE A 187 7.04 11.28 -13.85
C ILE A 187 6.79 11.28 -15.35
N SER A 188 7.14 12.38 -15.99
CA SER A 188 7.19 12.50 -17.45
C SER A 188 8.45 11.80 -17.99
N CYS A 189 8.52 10.48 -17.86
CA CYS A 189 9.64 9.66 -18.34
C CYS A 189 9.16 8.67 -19.41
N SER A 190 9.75 8.77 -20.61
CA SER A 190 9.43 7.90 -21.74
C SER A 190 9.84 6.43 -21.51
N CYS A 191 10.76 6.15 -20.58
CA CYS A 191 11.11 4.77 -20.21
C CYS A 191 9.89 3.98 -19.69
N LEU A 192 8.91 4.67 -19.09
CA LEU A 192 7.68 4.04 -18.60
C LEU A 192 6.64 3.82 -19.70
N ASP A 193 6.73 4.48 -20.86
CA ASP A 193 5.78 4.28 -21.94
C ASP A 193 5.86 2.86 -22.48
N LYS A 194 7.08 2.36 -22.76
CA LYS A 194 7.27 0.97 -23.21
C LYS A 194 6.73 -0.03 -22.19
N LYS A 195 7.05 0.16 -20.91
CA LYS A 195 6.54 -0.70 -19.82
C LYS A 195 5.02 -0.64 -19.70
N TYR A 196 4.42 0.54 -19.92
CA TYR A 196 2.97 0.68 -19.89
C TYR A 196 2.30 -0.06 -21.03
N GLU A 197 2.86 -0.03 -22.24
CA GLU A 197 2.35 -0.77 -23.39
C GLU A 197 2.30 -2.29 -23.14
N GLU A 198 3.25 -2.83 -22.37
CA GLU A 198 3.28 -4.24 -21.96
C GLU A 198 2.10 -4.61 -21.04
N VAL A 199 1.56 -3.65 -20.26
CA VAL A 199 0.57 -3.92 -19.21
C VAL A 199 -0.80 -3.25 -19.41
N LYS A 200 -0.97 -2.39 -20.42
CA LYS A 200 -2.19 -1.57 -20.63
C LYS A 200 -3.47 -2.39 -20.80
N SER A 201 -3.37 -3.65 -21.24
CA SER A 201 -4.49 -4.57 -21.43
C SER A 201 -4.84 -5.36 -20.17
N VAL A 202 -3.98 -5.35 -19.15
CA VAL A 202 -4.22 -6.07 -17.89
C VAL A 202 -5.41 -5.43 -17.17
N LYS A 203 -6.40 -6.27 -16.82
CA LYS A 203 -7.58 -5.81 -16.08
C LYS A 203 -7.14 -5.27 -14.71
N LYS A 204 -7.50 -4.02 -14.42
CA LYS A 204 -7.24 -3.40 -13.12
C LYS A 204 -7.99 -4.14 -12.03
N MET A 205 -7.25 -4.65 -11.06
CA MET A 205 -7.83 -5.28 -9.89
C MET A 205 -7.96 -4.26 -8.76
N GLY A 206 -8.92 -4.49 -7.87
CA GLY A 206 -9.03 -3.81 -6.59
C GLY A 206 -9.26 -4.85 -5.49
N LEU A 207 -9.18 -4.39 -4.25
CA LEU A 207 -9.19 -5.24 -3.08
C LEU A 207 -10.41 -4.98 -2.21
N CYS A 208 -11.16 -6.05 -1.90
CA CYS A 208 -12.27 -6.00 -0.98
C CYS A 208 -11.75 -5.79 0.45
N TYR A 209 -12.26 -4.76 1.11
CA TYR A 209 -11.83 -4.36 2.44
C TYR A 209 -12.26 -5.35 3.54
N ASN A 210 -13.35 -6.11 3.29
CA ASN A 210 -13.79 -7.16 4.21
C ASN A 210 -12.68 -8.24 4.36
N PRO A 211 -12.07 -8.40 5.55
CA PRO A 211 -10.99 -9.36 5.76
C PRO A 211 -11.45 -10.82 5.63
N LYS A 212 -12.76 -11.08 5.72
CA LYS A 212 -13.38 -12.40 5.58
C LYS A 212 -13.99 -12.63 4.18
N CYS A 213 -13.62 -11.81 3.20
CA CYS A 213 -14.10 -11.99 1.83
C CYS A 213 -13.62 -13.35 1.27
N SER A 214 -14.51 -14.09 0.63
CA SER A 214 -14.24 -15.43 0.08
C SER A 214 -13.53 -15.42 -1.28
N LEU A 215 -13.38 -14.25 -1.91
CA LEU A 215 -12.66 -14.15 -3.18
C LEU A 215 -11.16 -14.44 -2.97
N PRO A 216 -10.50 -15.13 -3.91
CA PRO A 216 -9.06 -15.36 -3.86
C PRO A 216 -8.29 -14.06 -3.68
N GLY A 217 -7.48 -13.97 -2.62
CA GLY A 217 -6.73 -12.77 -2.26
C GLY A 217 -7.59 -11.52 -2.03
N ARG A 218 -8.92 -11.68 -1.83
CA ARG A 218 -9.91 -10.59 -1.74
C ARG A 218 -9.95 -9.69 -2.99
N LYS A 219 -9.49 -10.16 -4.15
CA LYS A 219 -9.36 -9.35 -5.37
C LYS A 219 -10.59 -9.48 -6.28
N MET A 220 -11.00 -8.37 -6.88
CA MET A 220 -12.04 -8.31 -7.92
C MET A 220 -11.68 -7.24 -8.97
N GLN A 221 -12.19 -7.37 -10.19
CA GLN A 221 -12.04 -6.33 -11.22
C GLN A 221 -12.58 -5.00 -10.68
N ARG A 222 -11.76 -3.94 -10.73
CA ARG A 222 -12.06 -2.65 -10.08
C ARG A 222 -13.36 -2.02 -10.57
N SER A 223 -13.67 -2.16 -11.85
CA SER A 223 -14.91 -1.64 -12.44
C SER A 223 -16.19 -2.31 -11.92
N LYS A 224 -16.07 -3.43 -11.20
CA LYS A 224 -17.19 -4.16 -10.59
C LYS A 224 -17.27 -3.98 -9.07
N MET A 225 -16.36 -3.20 -8.49
CA MET A 225 -16.33 -2.99 -7.05
C MET A 225 -17.26 -1.86 -6.62
N PHE A 226 -17.82 -2.01 -5.43
CA PHE A 226 -18.59 -0.99 -4.74
C PHE A 226 -17.67 -0.23 -3.79
N TYR A 227 -17.94 1.05 -3.54
CA TYR A 227 -17.27 1.81 -2.50
C TYR A 227 -18.25 2.18 -1.39
N CYS A 228 -17.75 2.40 -0.18
CA CYS A 228 -18.59 2.95 0.89
C CYS A 228 -19.05 4.36 0.51
N THR A 229 -20.33 4.54 0.22
CA THR A 229 -20.89 5.83 -0.23
C THR A 229 -20.80 6.94 0.82
N ARG A 230 -20.57 6.61 2.09
CA ARG A 230 -20.43 7.59 3.18
C ARG A 230 -19.04 8.21 3.25
N CYS A 231 -17.99 7.39 3.29
CA CYS A 231 -16.61 7.90 3.42
C CYS A 231 -15.86 7.96 2.08
N CYS A 232 -16.27 7.15 1.10
CA CYS A 232 -15.62 6.90 -0.18
C CYS A 232 -14.18 6.34 -0.08
N GLU A 233 -13.77 5.85 1.09
CA GLU A 233 -12.39 5.42 1.32
C GLU A 233 -12.17 3.93 1.11
N VAL A 234 -13.18 3.06 1.21
CA VAL A 234 -12.98 1.60 1.15
C VAL A 234 -13.84 0.96 0.06
N ASN A 235 -13.31 -0.10 -0.54
CA ASN A 235 -13.95 -0.84 -1.63
C ASN A 235 -14.40 -2.22 -1.17
N TYR A 236 -15.50 -2.72 -1.71
CA TYR A 236 -16.08 -4.02 -1.45
C TYR A 236 -16.44 -4.71 -2.76
N CYS A 237 -16.33 -6.04 -2.81
CA CYS A 237 -16.78 -6.80 -3.98
C CYS A 237 -18.31 -6.95 -4.06
N SER A 238 -19.03 -6.73 -2.95
CA SER A 238 -20.49 -6.82 -2.90
C SER A 238 -21.04 -6.07 -1.67
N VAL A 239 -22.36 -5.84 -1.68
CA VAL A 239 -23.09 -5.24 -0.55
C VAL A 239 -23.03 -6.13 0.70
N GLU A 240 -23.02 -7.45 0.54
CA GLU A 240 -22.91 -8.42 1.63
C GLU A 240 -21.56 -8.28 2.33
N CYS A 241 -20.47 -8.12 1.56
CA CYS A 241 -19.15 -7.88 2.14
C CYS A 241 -19.09 -6.57 2.94
N GLN A 242 -19.74 -5.51 2.44
CA GLN A 242 -19.85 -4.25 3.18
C GLN A 242 -20.65 -4.43 4.49
N LYS A 243 -21.79 -5.12 4.46
CA LYS A 243 -22.62 -5.38 5.65
C LYS A 243 -21.85 -6.18 6.70
N ASN A 244 -21.10 -7.20 6.27
CA ASN A 244 -20.31 -8.05 7.16
C ASN A 244 -19.16 -7.28 7.84
N ASP A 245 -18.53 -6.36 7.13
CA ASP A 245 -17.45 -5.53 7.67
C ASP A 245 -17.95 -4.31 8.47
N TRP A 246 -19.22 -3.93 8.30
CA TRP A 246 -19.79 -2.68 8.83
C TRP A 246 -19.54 -2.46 10.32
N LYS A 247 -19.62 -3.52 11.15
CA LYS A 247 -19.38 -3.41 12.60
C LYS A 247 -18.00 -2.83 12.91
N LYS A 248 -16.98 -3.20 12.13
CA LYS A 248 -15.61 -2.67 12.26
C LYS A 248 -15.47 -1.34 11.52
N HIS A 249 -15.93 -1.28 10.27
CA HIS A 249 -15.78 -0.09 9.43
C HIS A 249 -16.51 1.15 9.97
N ARG A 250 -17.65 1.02 10.64
CA ARG A 250 -18.51 2.14 11.08
C ARG A 250 -17.75 3.21 11.86
N GLN A 251 -16.89 2.81 12.80
CA GLN A 251 -16.13 3.75 13.62
C GLN A 251 -15.14 4.56 12.77
N PHE A 252 -14.38 3.87 11.93
CA PHE A 252 -13.44 4.48 10.98
C PHE A 252 -14.16 5.40 9.97
N CYS A 253 -15.28 4.93 9.41
CA CYS A 253 -16.13 5.69 8.50
C CYS A 253 -16.61 7.00 9.13
N ASN A 254 -17.11 6.96 10.36
CA ASN A 254 -17.59 8.14 11.06
C ASN A 254 -16.46 9.13 11.33
N ARG A 255 -15.27 8.65 11.72
CA ARG A 255 -14.08 9.50 11.93
C ARG A 255 -13.67 10.22 10.64
N ILE A 256 -13.65 9.52 9.50
CA ILE A 256 -13.35 10.13 8.20
C ILE A 256 -14.37 11.22 7.84
N VAL A 257 -15.65 10.89 7.96
CA VAL A 257 -16.73 11.84 7.62
C VAL A 257 -16.65 13.08 8.50
N ALA A 258 -16.41 12.93 9.80
CA ALA A 258 -16.25 14.04 10.74
C ALA A 258 -15.05 14.93 10.38
N LYS A 259 -13.88 14.34 10.09
CA LYS A 259 -12.68 15.10 9.69
C LYS A 259 -12.90 15.86 8.37
N LYS A 260 -13.51 15.22 7.37
CA LYS A 260 -13.86 15.87 6.09
C LYS A 260 -14.84 17.03 6.29
N ALA A 261 -15.85 16.86 7.15
CA ALA A 261 -16.81 17.91 7.46
C ALA A 261 -16.13 19.10 8.15
N ALA A 262 -15.33 18.86 9.20
CA ALA A 262 -14.63 19.90 9.94
C ALA A 262 -13.69 20.72 9.03
N PHE A 263 -12.94 20.04 8.15
CA PHE A 263 -12.06 20.68 7.17
C PHE A 263 -12.84 21.55 6.17
N ASN A 264 -13.97 21.05 5.66
CA ASN A 264 -14.78 21.84 4.72
C ASN A 264 -15.37 23.09 5.38
N THR A 265 -15.76 23.00 6.66
CA THR A 265 -16.25 24.15 7.42
C THR A 265 -15.14 25.18 7.65
N SER A 266 -13.92 24.76 7.99
CA SER A 266 -12.80 25.70 8.21
C SER A 266 -12.27 26.36 6.95
N LYS A 267 -12.57 25.82 5.75
CA LYS A 267 -12.24 26.45 4.47
C LYS A 267 -13.30 27.44 3.97
N GLN A 268 -14.48 27.45 4.59
CA GLN A 268 -15.59 28.36 4.25
C GLN A 268 -15.67 29.60 5.16
N SER A 269 -15.02 29.56 6.32
CA SER A 269 -14.82 30.68 7.23
C SER A 269 -13.64 31.54 6.80
#